data_AF-A0AAD2GDV0-F1
#
_entry.id   AF-A0AAD2GDV0-F1
#
_cell.length_a   1.000
_cell.length_b   1.000
_cell.length_c   1.000
_cell.angle_alpha   90.00
_cell.angle_beta   90.00
_cell.angle_gamma   90.00
#
_symmetry.space_group_name_H-M   'P 1'
#
loop_
_entity.id
_entity.type
_entity.pdbx_description
1 polymer ?
#
loop_
_entity_poly.entity_id
_entity_poly.type
_entity_poly.pdbx_seq_one_letter_code
_entity_poly.pdbx_strand_id
1 'polypeptide(L)'
;MKFDEGCLNIMFAQQKNDQNGQTATLNPRQVYANPTNPAVCPLFALSLYMATFGGRCASNDRLFPGISQYKRFMDGLGAILKEHEAEAKLTLLVNETISDIGSHGIRKGATKWLSGQPGGPSAISICIRGGWSLGGVKDVYMTYNAEGDAFCGRMLSLLPLLSPDFCIKCTKDS
;
A
#
# COMPACT_ATOMS: atom_id res chain seq x y z
N MET A 1 3.94 14.08 2.95
CA MET A 1 3.23 13.01 3.68
C MET A 1 2.58 13.64 4.89
N LYS A 2 1.33 13.31 5.21
CA LYS A 2 0.61 13.84 6.39
C LYS A 2 0.03 12.67 7.18
N PHE A 3 0.34 12.60 8.48
CA PHE A 3 -0.33 11.66 9.38
C PHE A 3 -1.60 12.32 9.92
N ASP A 4 -2.73 11.63 9.79
CA ASP A 4 -4.05 12.12 10.20
C ASP A 4 -4.97 10.94 10.52
N GLU A 5 -5.75 11.03 11.60
CA GLU A 5 -6.70 10.00 12.03
C GLU A 5 -6.21 8.53 12.06
N GLY A 6 -4.93 8.29 12.38
CA GLY A 6 -4.36 6.94 12.40
C GLY A 6 -3.93 6.41 11.02
N CYS A 7 -3.91 7.26 9.99
CA CYS A 7 -3.43 6.93 8.66
C CYS A 7 -2.34 7.89 8.17
N LEU A 8 -1.44 7.38 7.35
CA LEU A 8 -0.48 8.17 6.57
C LEU A 8 -1.08 8.44 5.19
N ASN A 9 -1.25 9.72 4.87
CA ASN A 9 -1.66 10.19 3.56
C ASN A 9 -0.44 10.34 2.65
N ILE A 10 -0.38 9.52 1.61
CA ILE A 10 0.65 9.56 0.58
C ILE A 10 0.09 10.24 -0.66
N MET A 11 0.70 11.36 -1.05
CA MET A 11 0.36 12.10 -2.26
C MET A 11 1.24 11.61 -3.41
N PHE A 12 0.64 11.34 -4.56
CA PHE A 12 1.37 10.94 -5.75
C PHE A 12 1.40 12.11 -6.74
N ALA A 13 2.60 12.63 -7.02
CA ALA A 13 2.77 13.72 -7.98
C ALA A 13 2.30 13.34 -9.40
N GLN A 14 2.44 12.06 -9.76
CA GLN A 14 1.98 11.52 -11.04
C GLN A 14 1.39 10.14 -10.80
N GLN A 15 0.30 9.84 -11.50
CA GLN A 15 -0.32 8.52 -11.53
C GLN A 15 -0.47 8.07 -12.99
N LYS A 16 -0.62 6.77 -13.23
CA LYS A 16 -0.76 6.27 -14.61
C LYS A 16 -2.04 6.80 -15.27
N ASN A 17 -3.07 7.06 -14.48
CA ASN A 17 -4.32 7.69 -14.88
C ASN A 17 -4.31 9.23 -14.73
N ASP A 18 -3.22 9.82 -14.24
CA ASP A 18 -3.02 11.27 -14.11
C ASP A 18 -1.53 11.60 -14.32
N GLN A 19 -1.08 11.46 -15.57
CA GLN A 19 0.33 11.67 -15.93
C GLN A 19 0.76 13.13 -15.79
N ASN A 20 -0.20 14.04 -15.85
CA ASN A 20 0.01 15.49 -15.72
C ASN A 20 0.00 15.96 -14.25
N GLY A 21 -0.34 15.07 -13.30
CA GLY A 21 -0.35 15.38 -11.88
C GLY A 21 -1.43 16.38 -11.46
N GLN A 22 -2.50 16.53 -12.24
CA GLN A 22 -3.55 17.52 -12.01
C GLN A 22 -4.32 17.25 -10.71
N THR A 23 -4.33 16.00 -10.24
CA THR A 23 -5.04 15.54 -9.06
C THR A 23 -4.09 15.12 -7.93
N ALA A 24 -2.79 15.39 -8.08
CA ALA A 24 -1.73 14.92 -7.18
C ALA A 24 -1.95 15.32 -5.70
N THR A 25 -2.59 16.46 -5.46
CA THR A 25 -2.91 16.97 -4.12
C THR A 25 -4.32 16.62 -3.64
N LEU A 26 -5.18 16.12 -4.53
CA LEU A 26 -6.60 15.89 -4.28
C LEU A 26 -6.91 14.44 -3.91
N ASN A 27 -6.09 13.50 -4.40
CA ASN A 27 -6.36 12.06 -4.30
C ASN A 27 -5.28 11.32 -3.51
N PRO A 28 -5.17 11.51 -2.18
CA PRO A 28 -4.22 10.76 -1.36
C PRO A 28 -4.43 9.25 -1.47
N ARG A 29 -3.40 8.48 -1.12
CA ARG A 29 -3.55 7.08 -0.74
C ARG A 29 -3.34 6.95 0.75
N GLN A 30 -4.37 6.50 1.43
CA GLN A 30 -4.39 6.34 2.87
C GLN A 30 -3.80 4.97 3.24
N VAL A 31 -2.75 5.01 4.05
CA VAL A 31 -2.08 3.82 4.60
C VAL A 31 -2.34 3.79 6.10
N TYR A 32 -3.08 2.81 6.58
CA TYR A 32 -3.50 2.74 7.99
C TYR A 32 -2.50 1.97 8.84
N ALA A 33 -2.41 2.31 10.13
CA ALA A 33 -1.76 1.45 11.10
C ALA A 33 -2.57 0.16 11.33
N ASN A 34 -1.87 -0.91 11.68
CA ASN A 34 -2.44 -2.10 12.30
C ASN A 34 -1.87 -2.22 13.73
N PRO A 35 -2.58 -1.73 14.76
CA PRO A 35 -2.07 -1.75 16.13
C PRO A 35 -2.11 -3.14 16.77
N THR A 36 -2.91 -4.07 16.24
CA THR A 36 -3.05 -5.43 16.80
C THR A 36 -2.00 -6.39 16.25
N ASN A 37 -1.41 -6.09 15.10
CA ASN A 37 -0.34 -6.88 14.51
C ASN A 37 0.81 -5.97 13.99
N PRO A 38 1.82 -5.68 14.81
CA PRO A 38 2.96 -4.86 14.42
C PRO A 38 3.76 -5.43 13.24
N ALA A 39 3.80 -6.76 13.06
CA ALA A 39 4.61 -7.40 12.02
C ALA A 39 4.13 -7.08 10.60
N VAL A 40 2.84 -6.77 10.43
CA VAL A 40 2.24 -6.39 9.14
C VAL A 40 1.89 -4.90 9.07
N CYS A 41 2.15 -4.14 10.13
CA CYS A 41 1.77 -2.74 10.24
C CYS A 41 2.74 -1.85 9.43
N PRO A 42 2.29 -1.22 8.33
CA PRO A 42 3.17 -0.42 7.49
C PRO A 42 3.71 0.82 8.22
N LEU A 43 2.92 1.39 9.14
CA LEU A 43 3.34 2.56 9.90
C LEU A 43 4.34 2.22 11.01
N PHE A 44 4.22 1.03 11.62
CA PHE A 44 5.22 0.53 12.55
C PHE A 44 6.55 0.27 11.84
N ALA A 45 6.52 -0.45 10.70
CA ALA A 45 7.71 -0.68 9.89
C ALA A 45 8.38 0.62 9.44
N LEU A 46 7.58 1.61 9.02
CA LEU A 46 8.08 2.94 8.67
C LEU A 46 8.69 3.68 9.88
N SER A 47 8.05 3.60 11.05
CA SER A 47 8.56 4.23 12.27
C SER A 47 9.90 3.64 12.70
N LEU A 48 10.06 2.32 12.59
CA LEU A 48 11.31 1.64 12.88
C LEU A 48 12.40 2.09 11.90
N TYR A 49 12.08 2.14 10.61
CA TYR A 49 12.98 2.68 9.59
C TYR A 49 13.42 4.11 9.91
N MET A 50 12.50 4.98 10.31
CA MET A 50 12.83 6.35 10.70
C MET A 50 13.65 6.43 11.99
N ALA A 51 13.40 5.57 12.98
CA ALA A 51 14.18 5.53 14.20
C ALA A 51 15.62 5.07 13.94
N THR A 52 15.83 4.15 12.99
CA THR A 52 17.15 3.59 12.67
C THR A 52 17.92 4.40 11.63
N PHE A 53 17.23 5.07 10.70
CA PHE A 53 17.86 5.76 9.56
C PHE A 53 17.42 7.22 9.38
N GLY A 54 16.43 7.68 10.13
CA GLY A 54 15.67 8.92 9.87
C GLY A 54 16.30 10.22 10.40
N GLY A 55 17.53 10.19 10.89
CA GLY A 55 18.30 11.42 11.19
C GLY A 55 18.61 12.31 9.96
N ARG A 56 17.96 12.06 8.81
CA ARG A 56 18.24 12.69 7.51
C ARG A 56 17.01 13.33 6.84
N CYS A 57 15.79 13.18 7.34
CA CYS A 57 14.61 13.67 6.63
C CYS A 57 14.35 15.17 6.89
N ALA A 58 15.04 16.04 6.14
CA ALA A 58 14.65 17.45 6.02
C ALA A 58 13.38 17.60 5.15
N SER A 59 12.75 18.77 5.19
CA SER A 59 11.67 19.11 4.25
C SER A 59 12.16 18.98 2.81
N ASN A 60 11.41 18.28 1.95
CA ASN A 60 11.73 17.95 0.55
C ASN A 60 12.83 16.89 0.32
N ASP A 61 13.28 16.18 1.35
CA ASP A 61 14.17 15.03 1.13
C ASP A 61 13.40 13.75 0.75
N ARG A 62 14.11 12.78 0.16
CA ARG A 62 13.55 11.47 -0.22
C ARG A 62 13.37 10.60 1.02
N LEU A 63 12.18 10.00 1.15
CA LEU A 63 11.89 9.05 2.23
C LEU A 63 12.92 7.91 2.32
N PHE A 64 13.24 7.36 1.15
CA PHE A 64 14.34 6.42 0.99
C PHE A 64 15.46 7.16 0.25
N PRO A 65 16.65 7.32 0.84
CA PRO A 65 17.75 8.06 0.20
C PRO A 65 18.38 7.23 -0.92
N GLY A 66 19.24 7.85 -1.73
CA GLY A 66 19.99 7.18 -2.80
C GLY A 66 19.28 7.14 -4.16
N ILE A 67 19.85 6.35 -5.07
CA ILE A 67 19.36 6.14 -6.45
C ILE A 67 18.89 4.69 -6.64
N SER A 68 18.16 4.43 -7.73
CA SER A 68 17.76 3.07 -8.14
C SER A 68 16.90 2.30 -7.13
N GLN A 69 15.88 2.96 -6.57
CA GLN A 69 15.01 2.38 -5.52
C GLN A 69 14.34 1.08 -5.92
N TYR A 70 13.91 0.97 -7.18
CA TYR A 70 13.35 -0.27 -7.71
C TYR A 70 14.32 -1.44 -7.58
N LYS A 71 15.58 -1.25 -8.04
CA LYS A 71 16.61 -2.29 -7.99
C LYS A 71 16.89 -2.70 -6.55
N ARG A 72 17.09 -1.74 -5.64
CA ARG A 72 17.35 -2.01 -4.22
C ARG A 72 16.21 -2.77 -3.55
N PHE A 73 14.96 -2.39 -3.84
CA PHE A 73 13.79 -3.11 -3.36
C PHE A 73 13.77 -4.56 -3.89
N MET A 74 14.02 -4.75 -5.18
CA MET A 74 14.04 -6.09 -5.80
C MET A 74 15.19 -6.95 -5.29
N ASP A 75 16.37 -6.38 -5.07
CA ASP A 75 17.53 -7.10 -4.51
C ASP A 75 17.23 -7.56 -3.07
N GLY A 76 16.64 -6.69 -2.24
CA GLY A 76 16.23 -7.04 -0.88
C GLY A 76 15.12 -8.09 -0.84
N LEU A 77 14.09 -7.93 -1.68
CA LEU A 77 13.03 -8.93 -1.83
C LEU A 77 13.60 -10.28 -2.26
N GLY A 78 14.50 -10.29 -3.24
CA GLY A 78 15.16 -11.51 -3.72
C GLY A 78 16.01 -12.18 -2.64
N ALA A 79 16.66 -11.43 -1.76
CA ALA A 79 17.40 -11.98 -0.62
C ALA A 79 16.46 -12.69 0.37
N ILE A 80 15.36 -12.03 0.76
CA ILE A 80 14.36 -12.59 1.67
C ILE A 80 13.72 -13.86 1.08
N LEU A 81 13.36 -13.84 -0.20
CA LEU A 81 12.75 -15.00 -0.86
C LEU A 81 13.70 -16.19 -0.97
N LYS A 82 15.02 -15.95 -1.10
CA LYS A 82 16.03 -17.03 -1.08
C LYS A 82 16.22 -17.60 0.31
N GLU A 83 16.25 -16.75 1.34
CA GLU A 83 16.36 -17.17 2.73
C GLU A 83 15.16 -18.03 3.16
N HIS A 84 13.96 -17.68 2.71
CA HIS A 84 12.71 -18.38 3.01
C HIS A 84 12.18 -19.21 1.83
N GLU A 85 13.07 -19.76 1.00
CA GLU A 85 12.68 -20.41 -0.26
C GLU A 85 11.71 -21.59 -0.05
N ALA A 86 11.90 -22.36 1.03
CA ALA A 86 11.04 -23.49 1.37
C ALA A 86 9.58 -23.05 1.62
N GLU A 87 9.39 -21.98 2.38
CA GLU A 87 8.06 -21.41 2.68
C GLU A 87 7.47 -20.73 1.45
N ALA A 88 8.29 -19.98 0.70
CA ALA A 88 7.85 -19.29 -0.51
C ALA A 88 7.29 -20.30 -1.53
N LYS A 89 7.98 -21.44 -1.74
CA LYS A 89 7.56 -22.50 -2.66
C LYS A 89 6.21 -23.13 -2.31
N LEU A 90 5.78 -23.11 -1.04
CA LEU A 90 4.45 -23.62 -0.66
C LEU A 90 3.31 -22.77 -1.24
N THR A 91 3.59 -21.53 -1.62
CA THR A 91 2.59 -20.58 -2.13
C THR A 91 2.58 -20.47 -3.66
N LEU A 92 3.55 -21.07 -4.33
CA LEU A 92 3.74 -20.99 -5.78
C LEU A 92 2.89 -22.02 -6.52
N LEU A 93 2.40 -21.66 -7.71
CA LEU A 93 1.70 -22.59 -8.60
C LEU A 93 2.67 -23.55 -9.29
N VAL A 94 2.11 -24.60 -9.92
CA VAL A 94 2.88 -25.54 -10.73
C VAL A 94 3.62 -24.76 -11.83
N ASN A 95 4.95 -24.88 -11.86
CA ASN A 95 5.89 -24.20 -12.76
C ASN A 95 6.23 -22.73 -12.41
N GLU A 96 5.83 -22.21 -11.26
CA GLU A 96 6.34 -20.93 -10.77
C GLU A 96 7.58 -21.13 -9.90
N THR A 97 8.45 -20.13 -9.92
CA THR A 97 9.68 -20.07 -9.14
C THR A 97 9.72 -18.79 -8.30
N ILE A 98 10.60 -18.74 -7.30
CA ILE A 98 10.77 -17.52 -6.49
C ILE A 98 11.21 -16.32 -7.34
N SER A 99 11.83 -16.54 -8.50
CA SER A 99 12.18 -15.47 -9.46
C SER A 99 10.98 -14.84 -10.14
N ASP A 100 9.82 -15.49 -10.16
CA ASP A 100 8.59 -14.96 -10.73
C ASP A 100 7.88 -13.99 -9.77
N ILE A 101 8.28 -13.98 -8.48
CA ILE A 101 7.78 -13.04 -7.49
C ILE A 101 8.44 -11.68 -7.69
N GLY A 102 7.67 -10.76 -8.27
CA GLY A 102 8.08 -9.37 -8.48
C GLY A 102 7.29 -8.35 -7.68
N SER A 103 7.79 -7.11 -7.66
CA SER A 103 7.05 -5.95 -7.14
C SER A 103 5.66 -5.77 -7.76
N HIS A 104 5.49 -6.14 -9.04
CA HIS A 104 4.18 -6.15 -9.70
C HIS A 104 3.24 -7.22 -9.11
N GLY A 105 3.77 -8.36 -8.70
CA GLY A 105 3.03 -9.43 -8.01
C GLY A 105 2.41 -8.94 -6.70
N ILE A 106 3.14 -8.16 -5.91
CA ILE A 106 2.64 -7.56 -4.65
C ILE A 106 1.41 -6.69 -4.92
N ARG A 107 1.47 -5.82 -5.94
CA ARG A 107 0.34 -4.96 -6.32
C ARG A 107 -0.86 -5.78 -6.81
N LYS A 108 -0.65 -6.80 -7.65
CA LYS A 108 -1.73 -7.69 -8.11
C LYS A 108 -2.37 -8.45 -6.95
N GLY A 109 -1.55 -9.02 -6.08
CA GLY A 109 -1.99 -9.76 -4.88
C GLY A 109 -2.82 -8.88 -3.96
N ALA A 110 -2.39 -7.65 -3.69
CA ALA A 110 -3.14 -6.67 -2.91
C ALA A 110 -4.54 -6.41 -3.50
N THR A 111 -4.63 -6.21 -4.82
CA THR A 111 -5.95 -5.99 -5.46
C THR A 111 -6.82 -7.24 -5.48
N LYS A 112 -6.22 -8.42 -5.66
CA LYS A 112 -6.93 -9.70 -5.61
C LYS A 112 -7.49 -9.94 -4.21
N TRP A 113 -6.69 -9.69 -3.17
CA TRP A 113 -7.09 -9.76 -1.78
C TRP A 113 -8.32 -8.89 -1.51
N LEU A 114 -8.28 -7.59 -1.90
CA LEU A 114 -9.40 -6.67 -1.74
C LEU A 114 -10.67 -7.16 -2.46
N SER A 115 -10.54 -7.60 -3.71
CA SER A 115 -11.67 -8.07 -4.52
C SER A 115 -12.29 -9.38 -4.03
N GLY A 116 -11.52 -10.18 -3.27
CA GLY A 116 -11.92 -11.49 -2.80
C GLY A 116 -12.66 -11.48 -1.47
N GLN A 117 -12.72 -10.34 -0.77
CA GLN A 117 -13.37 -10.27 0.54
C GLN A 117 -14.88 -10.09 0.41
N PRO A 118 -15.69 -10.88 1.14
CA PRO A 118 -17.12 -10.62 1.27
C PRO A 118 -17.36 -9.26 1.91
N GLY A 119 -18.14 -8.40 1.24
CA GLY A 119 -18.37 -7.02 1.71
C GLY A 119 -17.18 -6.09 1.56
N GLY A 120 -16.15 -6.46 0.78
CA GLY A 120 -14.99 -5.63 0.50
C GLY A 120 -15.31 -4.38 -0.36
N PRO A 121 -14.29 -3.60 -0.73
CA PRO A 121 -14.46 -2.32 -1.40
C PRO A 121 -14.95 -2.53 -2.83
N SER A 122 -15.59 -1.50 -3.39
CA SER A 122 -16.05 -1.55 -4.78
C SER A 122 -14.88 -1.75 -5.74
N ALA A 123 -15.12 -2.45 -6.87
CA ALA A 123 -14.12 -2.61 -7.91
C ALA A 123 -13.58 -1.27 -8.44
N ILE A 124 -14.42 -0.23 -8.44
CA ILE A 124 -14.05 1.14 -8.79
C ILE A 124 -13.00 1.67 -7.82
N SER A 125 -13.25 1.59 -6.51
CA SER A 125 -12.30 2.03 -5.48
C SER A 125 -10.97 1.27 -5.56
N ILE A 126 -11.01 -0.04 -5.84
CA ILE A 126 -9.80 -0.87 -6.02
C ILE A 126 -9.00 -0.41 -7.24
N CYS A 127 -9.65 -0.19 -8.38
CA CYS A 127 -8.99 0.26 -9.61
C CYS A 127 -8.38 1.65 -9.45
N ILE A 128 -9.13 2.61 -8.87
CA ILE A 128 -8.63 3.96 -8.60
C ILE A 128 -7.44 3.89 -7.63
N ARG A 129 -7.55 3.12 -6.54
CA ARG A 129 -6.45 2.92 -5.59
C ARG A 129 -5.22 2.37 -6.29
N GLY A 130 -5.42 1.38 -7.15
CA GLY A 130 -4.41 0.79 -8.01
C GLY A 130 -3.87 1.73 -9.08
N GLY A 131 -4.42 2.92 -9.29
CA GLY A 131 -4.01 3.85 -10.35
C GLY A 131 -4.26 3.29 -11.75
N TRP A 132 -5.34 2.52 -11.92
CA TRP A 132 -5.78 1.97 -13.20
C TRP A 132 -6.89 2.84 -13.79
N SER A 133 -6.89 2.97 -15.12
CA SER A 133 -8.02 3.53 -15.86
C SER A 133 -9.19 2.54 -15.82
N LEU A 134 -10.38 3.07 -15.58
CA LEU A 134 -11.67 2.38 -15.67
C LEU A 134 -12.18 2.32 -17.11
N GLY A 135 -11.66 3.19 -17.98
CA GLY A 135 -11.91 3.22 -19.41
C GLY A 135 -13.09 4.10 -19.81
N GLY A 136 -12.86 4.95 -20.82
CA GLY A 136 -13.87 5.76 -21.48
C GLY A 136 -14.66 6.65 -20.52
N VAL A 137 -15.97 6.56 -20.59
CA VAL A 137 -16.90 7.40 -19.82
C VAL A 137 -16.78 7.19 -18.30
N LYS A 138 -16.34 6.00 -17.85
CA LYS A 138 -16.21 5.69 -16.43
C LYS A 138 -15.12 6.51 -15.74
N ASP A 139 -14.02 6.83 -16.43
CA ASP A 139 -12.95 7.65 -15.87
C ASP A 139 -13.40 9.09 -15.53
N VAL A 140 -14.47 9.57 -16.17
CA VAL A 140 -15.02 10.92 -15.94
C VAL A 140 -15.99 10.94 -14.76
N TYR A 141 -16.82 9.91 -14.62
CA TYR A 141 -17.89 9.90 -13.62
C TYR A 141 -17.56 9.14 -12.33
N MET A 142 -16.66 8.16 -12.40
CA MET A 142 -16.28 7.31 -11.28
C MET A 142 -14.91 7.76 -10.77
N THR A 143 -14.89 8.90 -10.11
CA THR A 143 -13.67 9.55 -9.62
C THR A 143 -13.30 9.09 -8.22
N TYR A 144 -12.14 9.54 -7.75
CA TYR A 144 -11.65 9.23 -6.41
C TYR A 144 -12.66 9.60 -5.34
N ASN A 145 -12.89 8.67 -4.42
CA ASN A 145 -13.67 8.89 -3.22
C ASN A 145 -12.84 8.57 -1.98
N ALA A 146 -12.84 9.48 -1.00
CA ALA A 146 -11.99 9.35 0.19
C ALA A 146 -12.36 8.14 1.04
N GLU A 147 -13.65 7.87 1.25
CA GLU A 147 -14.11 6.72 2.04
C GLU A 147 -13.82 5.39 1.31
N GLY A 148 -13.87 5.40 -0.02
CA GLY A 148 -13.51 4.23 -0.84
C GLY A 148 -12.02 3.88 -0.71
N ASP A 149 -11.15 4.89 -0.72
CA ASP A 149 -9.72 4.68 -0.48
C ASP A 149 -9.43 4.33 0.98
N ALA A 150 -10.13 4.96 1.93
CA ALA A 150 -10.06 4.62 3.35
C ALA A 150 -10.36 3.14 3.59
N PHE A 151 -11.43 2.64 2.96
CA PHE A 151 -11.85 1.27 3.10
C PHE A 151 -10.81 0.29 2.55
N CYS A 152 -10.32 0.54 1.33
CA CYS A 152 -9.21 -0.21 0.77
C CYS A 152 -7.95 -0.15 1.65
N GLY A 153 -7.64 1.02 2.21
CA GLY A 153 -6.45 1.23 3.04
C GLY A 153 -6.47 0.42 4.31
N ARG A 154 -7.59 0.43 5.03
CA ARG A 154 -7.77 -0.38 6.25
C ARG A 154 -7.63 -1.87 5.96
N MET A 155 -8.22 -2.35 4.88
CA MET A 155 -8.13 -3.76 4.49
C MET A 155 -6.73 -4.18 4.03
N LEU A 156 -6.00 -3.32 3.32
CA LEU A 156 -4.61 -3.58 2.96
C LEU A 156 -3.66 -3.54 4.14
N SER A 157 -4.03 -2.83 5.21
CA SER A 157 -3.37 -2.93 6.52
C SER A 157 -3.78 -4.17 7.32
N LEU A 158 -4.56 -5.09 6.72
CA LEU A 158 -5.03 -6.33 7.33
C LEU A 158 -5.85 -6.11 8.61
N LEU A 159 -6.61 -5.02 8.68
CA LEU A 159 -7.57 -4.83 9.75
C LEU A 159 -8.78 -5.78 9.58
N PRO A 160 -9.35 -6.31 10.67
CA PRO A 160 -10.37 -7.36 10.61
C PRO A 160 -11.73 -6.81 10.17
N LEU A 161 -12.08 -7.01 8.89
CA LEU A 161 -13.27 -6.43 8.24
C LEU A 161 -14.60 -6.60 9.01
N LEU A 162 -14.79 -7.76 9.64
CA LEU A 162 -16.04 -8.11 10.33
C LEU A 162 -15.98 -7.89 11.85
N SER A 163 -14.98 -7.15 12.33
CA SER A 163 -14.82 -6.79 13.75
C SER A 163 -14.94 -5.27 13.93
N PRO A 164 -15.42 -4.78 15.09
CA PRO A 164 -15.30 -3.37 15.48
C PRO A 164 -13.86 -2.83 15.36
N ASP A 165 -12.86 -3.70 15.54
CA ASP A 165 -11.44 -3.35 15.42
C ASP A 165 -11.03 -2.95 14.00
N PHE A 166 -11.90 -3.16 13.00
CA PHE A 166 -11.69 -2.62 11.65
C PHE A 166 -11.47 -1.10 11.65
N CYS A 167 -12.15 -0.41 12.57
CA CYS A 167 -12.12 1.04 12.71
C CYS A 167 -11.10 1.53 13.73
N ILE A 168 -10.26 0.65 14.28
CA ILE A 168 -9.27 1.02 15.30
C ILE A 168 -8.35 2.13 14.78
N LYS A 169 -7.99 3.05 15.67
CA LYS A 169 -7.09 4.17 15.41
C LYS A 169 -5.98 4.12 16.47
N CYS A 170 -4.74 4.39 16.07
CA CYS A 170 -3.68 4.69 17.02
C CYS A 170 -3.95 6.08 17.60
N THR A 171 -4.73 6.15 18.68
CA THR A 171 -4.94 7.39 19.44
C THR A 171 -3.72 7.65 20.30
N LYS A 172 -3.37 8.92 20.50
CA LYS A 172 -2.61 9.30 21.69
C LYS A 172 -3.56 9.09 22.86
N ASP A 173 -3.24 8.17 23.76
CA ASP A 173 -3.80 8.24 25.09
C ASP A 173 -3.34 9.58 25.66
N SER A 174 -4.32 10.47 25.87
CA SER A 174 -4.15 11.79 26.48
C SER A 174 -3.89 11.65 27.97
#